data_AF-A0A0C3M897-F1
#
_entry.id   AF-A0A0C3M897-F1
#
_cell.length_a   1.000
_cell.length_b   1.000
_cell.length_c   1.000
_cell.angle_alpha   90.00
_cell.angle_beta   90.00
_cell.angle_gamma   90.00
#
_symmetry.space_group_name_H-M   'P 1'
#
loop_
_entity.id
_entity.type
_entity.pdbx_description
1 polymer ?
#
loop_
_entity_poly.entity_id
_entity_poly.type
_entity_poly.pdbx_seq_one_letter_code
_entity_poly.pdbx_strand_id
1 'polypeptide(L)'
;MQTALNRAQELEAADPTFVPLDRDDQDRYNPKRRKIDKTSLHPRTNGNGHVTPLLLRPALDDAPRISASTLPDYLRTLRSTKPNLRVHIWLPERLPKPPSITSPVILQVSIPNLFIVYITLVEEFLSPSSPDEDIRPQKMVVFGPREKRLPHMQSEFSIFRHMSQMLMHVISEKPATSPSSAVGATGASLPQLIDLIATYDKLFTDQCCVCQKNMSREGHLPPLERLWMPQPKPLAEDGGEPLGATERPRSGVEGRWVARHAGCQ
;
A
#
# COMPACT_ATOMS: atom_id res chain seq x y z
N MET A 1 10.08 -21.75 29.61
CA MET A 1 8.95 -21.03 28.98
C MET A 1 7.90 -20.61 30.01
N GLN A 2 7.46 -21.52 30.89
CA GLN A 2 6.48 -21.22 31.95
C GLN A 2 6.92 -20.10 32.93
N THR A 3 8.21 -20.04 33.27
CA THR A 3 8.78 -19.01 34.15
C THR A 3 8.74 -17.59 33.55
N ALA A 4 8.80 -17.46 32.23
CA ALA A 4 8.69 -16.17 31.56
C ALA A 4 7.24 -15.65 31.55
N LEU A 5 6.27 -16.55 31.42
CA LEU A 5 4.84 -16.22 31.50
C LEU A 5 4.45 -15.75 32.91
N ASN A 6 4.90 -16.47 33.94
CA ASN A 6 4.60 -16.08 35.34
C ASN A 6 5.19 -14.71 35.67
N ARG A 7 6.43 -14.43 35.22
CA ARG A 7 7.07 -13.13 35.46
C ARG A 7 6.38 -11.98 34.73
N ALA A 8 5.81 -12.22 33.55
CA ALA A 8 5.04 -11.19 32.84
C ALA A 8 3.73 -10.87 33.58
N GLN A 9 3.05 -11.87 34.13
CA GLN A 9 1.83 -11.69 34.92
C GLN A 9 2.10 -10.94 36.24
N GLU A 10 3.22 -11.21 36.89
CA GLU A 10 3.62 -10.50 38.11
C GLU A 10 3.95 -9.02 37.85
N LEU A 11 4.58 -8.71 36.72
CA LEU A 11 4.87 -7.32 36.33
C LEU A 11 3.60 -6.54 35.95
N GLU A 12 2.62 -7.21 35.33
CA GLU A 12 1.32 -6.61 34.99
C GLU A 12 0.49 -6.32 36.25
N ALA A 13 0.56 -7.18 37.27
CA ALA A 13 -0.13 -6.96 38.55
C ALA A 13 0.52 -5.87 39.43
N ALA A 14 1.80 -5.57 39.22
CA ALA A 14 2.56 -4.63 40.04
C ALA A 14 2.51 -3.18 39.55
N ASP A 15 1.90 -2.89 38.40
CA ASP A 15 1.81 -1.53 37.85
C ASP A 15 0.57 -0.78 38.36
N PRO A 16 0.74 0.20 39.27
CA PRO A 16 -0.38 0.97 39.83
C PRO A 16 -0.98 1.98 38.83
N THR A 17 -0.42 2.13 37.62
CA THR A 17 -0.99 2.99 36.58
C THR A 17 -2.01 2.29 35.68
N PHE A 18 -2.27 1.00 35.91
CA PHE A 18 -3.31 0.28 35.17
C PHE A 18 -4.71 0.67 35.67
N VAL A 19 -5.37 1.56 34.96
CA VAL A 19 -6.80 1.84 35.15
C VAL A 19 -7.56 0.57 34.73
N PRO A 20 -8.27 -0.11 35.65
CA PRO A 20 -9.06 -1.27 35.28
C PRO A 20 -10.06 -0.85 34.22
N LEU A 21 -9.96 -1.43 33.02
CA LEU A 21 -11.05 -1.33 32.06
C LEU A 21 -12.29 -1.97 32.72
N ASP A 22 -13.39 -1.23 32.79
CA ASP A 22 -14.64 -1.71 33.36
C ASP A 22 -14.99 -3.08 32.75
N ARG A 23 -15.14 -4.08 33.62
CA ARG A 23 -15.46 -5.46 33.26
C ARG A 23 -16.76 -5.58 32.46
N ASP A 24 -17.64 -4.58 32.54
CA ASP A 24 -18.91 -4.55 31.81
C ASP A 24 -18.76 -4.39 30.28
N ASP A 25 -17.64 -3.86 29.78
CA ASP A 25 -17.39 -3.80 28.33
C ASP A 25 -16.74 -5.09 27.79
N GLN A 26 -16.22 -5.96 28.66
CA GLN A 26 -15.55 -7.19 28.23
C GLN A 26 -16.55 -8.32 27.92
N ASP A 27 -17.72 -8.32 28.57
CA ASP A 27 -18.78 -9.31 28.30
C ASP A 27 -19.59 -9.03 27.02
N ARG A 28 -19.52 -7.81 26.47
CA ARG A 28 -20.10 -7.50 25.14
C ARG A 28 -19.31 -8.11 23.98
N TYR A 29 -18.11 -8.60 24.22
CA TYR A 29 -17.22 -9.18 23.21
C TYR A 29 -17.08 -10.70 23.36
N ASN A 30 -18.19 -11.40 23.65
CA ASN A 30 -18.23 -12.87 23.56
C ASN A 30 -18.83 -13.32 22.22
N PRO A 31 -18.04 -13.52 21.15
CA PRO A 31 -18.54 -13.92 19.83
C PRO A 31 -19.08 -15.37 19.78
N LYS A 32 -19.25 -16.07 20.91
CA LYS A 32 -19.62 -17.48 20.97
C LYS A 32 -21.11 -17.78 20.78
N ARG A 33 -21.97 -16.83 20.38
CA ARG A 33 -23.43 -17.10 20.26
C ARG A 33 -24.17 -16.48 19.07
N ARG A 34 -23.51 -16.32 17.93
CA ARG A 34 -24.24 -16.34 16.64
C ARG A 34 -23.97 -17.68 15.98
N LYS A 35 -24.98 -18.55 15.94
CA LYS A 35 -25.05 -19.66 14.98
C LYS A 35 -25.05 -19.00 13.60
N ILE A 36 -23.86 -18.86 13.02
CA ILE A 36 -23.72 -18.53 11.61
C ILE A 36 -24.16 -19.79 10.87
N ASP A 37 -25.23 -19.68 10.09
CA ASP A 37 -25.66 -20.73 9.19
C ASP A 37 -24.47 -21.18 8.34
N LYS A 38 -24.20 -22.48 8.35
CA LYS A 38 -23.12 -23.13 7.60
C LYS A 38 -23.44 -23.22 6.10
N THR A 39 -24.14 -22.24 5.55
CA THR A 39 -24.30 -22.08 4.11
C THR A 39 -23.03 -21.41 3.59
N SER A 40 -22.01 -22.24 3.44
CA SER A 40 -20.75 -22.04 2.74
C SER A 40 -20.76 -20.85 1.77
N LEU A 41 -20.29 -19.69 2.24
CA LEU A 41 -19.82 -18.58 1.40
C LEU A 41 -18.32 -18.77 1.16
N HIS A 42 -17.93 -19.90 0.56
CA HIS A 42 -16.68 -19.90 -0.18
C HIS A 42 -16.97 -19.15 -1.48
N PRO A 43 -16.33 -18.00 -1.75
CA PRO A 43 -16.42 -17.39 -3.07
C PRO A 43 -15.88 -18.42 -4.06
N ARG A 44 -16.78 -19.01 -4.85
CA ARG A 44 -16.39 -19.80 -6.01
C ARG A 44 -15.66 -18.84 -6.93
N THR A 45 -14.34 -18.95 -6.97
CA THR A 45 -13.51 -18.37 -8.02
C THR A 45 -13.84 -19.13 -9.30
N ASN A 46 -14.92 -18.71 -9.98
CA ASN A 46 -15.21 -19.18 -11.32
C ASN A 46 -14.06 -18.70 -12.21
N GLY A 47 -13.23 -19.64 -12.65
CA GLY A 47 -12.18 -19.39 -13.63
C GLY A 47 -12.82 -18.99 -14.94
N ASN A 48 -12.84 -17.69 -15.21
CA ASN A 48 -13.05 -17.11 -16.53
C ASN A 48 -12.22 -15.82 -16.59
N GLY A 49 -11.17 -15.83 -17.41
CA GLY A 49 -10.39 -14.65 -17.82
C GLY A 49 -9.84 -13.81 -16.67
N HIS A 50 -8.62 -14.12 -16.23
CA HIS A 50 -7.86 -13.33 -15.26
C HIS A 50 -7.59 -11.92 -15.82
N VAL A 51 -8.53 -10.98 -15.65
CA VAL A 51 -8.19 -9.56 -15.69
C VAL A 51 -7.47 -9.31 -14.38
N THR A 52 -6.13 -9.41 -14.37
CA THR A 52 -5.30 -9.13 -13.20
C THR A 52 -5.56 -7.67 -12.79
N PRO A 53 -6.39 -7.40 -11.78
CA PRO A 53 -7.01 -6.09 -11.63
C PRO A 53 -6.15 -5.19 -10.78
N LEU A 54 -4.86 -5.14 -11.10
CA LEU A 54 -3.84 -4.25 -10.57
C LEU A 54 -2.77 -4.16 -11.65
N LEU A 55 -3.16 -3.93 -12.92
CA LEU A 55 -2.19 -3.71 -13.99
C LEU A 55 -1.40 -2.45 -13.65
N LEU A 56 -0.27 -2.64 -12.98
CA LEU A 56 0.81 -1.68 -12.88
C LEU A 56 0.94 -1.03 -14.26
N ARG A 57 0.86 0.30 -14.29
CA ARG A 57 0.90 1.11 -15.52
C ARG A 57 1.99 0.54 -16.46
N PRO A 58 1.66 0.13 -17.70
CA PRO A 58 2.64 -0.48 -18.62
C PRO A 58 3.85 0.42 -18.95
N ALA A 59 3.72 1.73 -18.78
CA ALA A 59 4.76 2.73 -19.05
C ALA A 59 5.63 3.06 -17.81
N LEU A 60 5.70 2.16 -16.82
CA LEU A 60 6.38 2.39 -15.54
C LEU A 60 7.87 2.00 -15.54
N ASP A 61 8.38 1.41 -16.62
CA ASP A 61 9.80 1.08 -16.76
C ASP A 61 10.72 2.32 -16.65
N ASP A 62 10.19 3.52 -16.85
CA ASP A 62 10.93 4.79 -16.78
C ASP A 62 10.85 5.48 -15.40
N ALA A 63 10.24 4.85 -14.38
CA ALA A 63 10.21 5.44 -13.05
C ALA A 63 11.64 5.62 -12.51
N PRO A 64 11.97 6.77 -11.87
CA PRO A 64 13.30 6.99 -11.34
C PRO A 64 13.59 5.95 -10.26
N ARG A 65 14.74 5.27 -10.41
CA ARG A 65 15.28 4.37 -9.37
C ARG A 65 15.73 5.20 -8.19
N ILE A 66 15.38 4.78 -6.99
CA ILE A 66 15.73 5.48 -5.75
C ILE A 66 16.70 4.57 -4.98
N SER A 67 17.95 4.99 -4.87
CA SER A 67 18.92 4.36 -3.99
C SER A 67 18.81 4.86 -2.55
N ALA A 68 19.45 4.16 -1.61
CA ALA A 68 19.56 4.57 -0.20
C ALA A 68 20.06 6.01 -0.02
N SER A 69 21.02 6.45 -0.84
CA SER A 69 21.59 7.80 -0.77
C SER A 69 20.63 8.88 -1.27
N THR A 70 19.80 8.57 -2.27
CA THR A 70 18.83 9.52 -2.86
C THR A 70 17.47 9.55 -2.15
N LEU A 71 17.18 8.58 -1.29
CA LEU A 71 15.91 8.49 -0.58
C LEU A 71 15.54 9.76 0.19
N PRO A 72 16.44 10.40 0.98
CA PRO A 72 16.10 11.62 1.70
C PRO A 72 15.69 12.78 0.77
N ASP A 73 16.36 12.93 -0.37
CA ASP A 73 16.05 13.97 -1.36
C ASP A 73 14.69 13.70 -2.02
N TYR A 74 14.45 12.45 -2.40
CA TYR A 74 13.15 12.02 -2.91
C TYR A 74 12.01 12.32 -1.93
N LEU A 75 12.19 12.01 -0.63
CA LEU A 75 11.18 12.28 0.39
C LEU A 75 10.91 13.79 0.56
N ARG A 76 11.93 14.65 0.43
CA ARG A 76 11.74 16.12 0.45
C ARG A 76 10.96 16.61 -0.77
N THR A 77 11.29 16.12 -1.96
CA THR A 77 10.56 16.42 -3.20
C THR A 77 9.11 15.95 -3.11
N LEU A 78 8.88 14.74 -2.57
CA LEU A 78 7.55 14.16 -2.41
C LEU A 78 6.66 15.02 -1.50
N ARG A 79 7.17 15.45 -0.34
CA ARG A 79 6.43 16.34 0.58
C ARG A 79 6.07 17.67 -0.06
N SER A 80 6.93 18.19 -0.94
CA SER A 80 6.72 19.46 -1.63
C SER A 80 5.69 19.35 -2.76
N THR A 81 5.69 18.22 -3.47
CA THR A 81 4.82 17.97 -4.64
C THR A 81 3.45 17.40 -4.28
N LYS A 82 3.33 16.67 -3.16
CA LYS A 82 2.08 16.03 -2.73
C LYS A 82 1.71 16.46 -1.30
N PRO A 83 1.12 17.66 -1.10
CA PRO A 83 0.84 18.20 0.24
C PRO A 83 -0.17 17.37 1.05
N ASN A 84 -1.03 16.59 0.37
CA ASN A 84 -1.99 15.69 1.01
C ASN A 84 -1.36 14.39 1.53
N LEU A 85 -0.09 14.12 1.20
CA LEU A 85 0.63 12.93 1.60
C LEU A 85 1.72 13.28 2.60
N ARG A 86 1.65 12.72 3.79
CA ARG A 86 2.70 12.87 4.81
C ARG A 86 3.58 11.63 4.80
N VAL A 87 4.88 11.81 4.61
CA VAL A 87 5.84 10.70 4.57
C VAL A 87 6.99 10.96 5.51
N HIS A 88 7.36 9.98 6.33
CA HIS A 88 8.54 10.02 7.18
C HIS A 88 9.11 8.63 7.41
N ILE A 89 10.37 8.58 7.83
CA ILE A 89 11.00 7.33 8.28
C ILE A 89 10.48 7.06 9.69
N TRP A 90 9.91 5.88 9.89
CA TRP A 90 9.41 5.45 11.18
C TRP A 90 10.53 4.79 11.97
N LEU A 91 10.77 5.30 13.18
CA LEU A 91 11.74 4.78 14.12
C LEU A 91 10.99 4.33 15.39
N PRO A 92 11.27 3.13 15.94
CA PRO A 92 10.69 2.72 17.21
C PRO A 92 11.16 3.66 18.33
N GLU A 93 10.24 4.40 18.94
CA GLU A 93 10.50 5.46 19.93
C GLU A 93 11.14 4.95 21.25
N ARG A 94 11.20 3.62 21.46
CA ARG A 94 11.56 2.99 22.73
C ARG A 94 12.76 2.06 22.68
N LEU A 95 13.65 2.20 21.70
CA LEU A 95 14.90 1.44 21.73
C LEU A 95 15.93 2.18 22.61
N PRO A 96 16.30 1.66 23.80
CA PRO A 96 17.25 2.31 24.71
C PRO A 96 18.69 2.34 24.16
N LYS A 97 18.90 1.75 22.98
CA LYS A 97 20.17 1.69 22.27
C LYS A 97 19.90 2.12 20.82
N PRO A 98 20.76 2.94 20.19
CA PRO A 98 20.64 3.21 18.77
C PRO A 98 20.53 1.87 18.04
N PRO A 99 19.55 1.70 17.12
CA PRO A 99 19.37 0.45 16.43
C PRO A 99 20.69 0.06 15.77
N SER A 100 21.12 -1.19 16.00
CA SER A 100 22.18 -1.76 15.17
C SER A 100 21.73 -1.66 13.71
N ILE A 101 22.67 -1.41 12.81
CA ILE A 101 22.47 -1.13 11.38
C ILE A 101 21.58 -2.19 10.65
N THR A 102 21.36 -3.34 11.26
CA THR A 102 20.49 -4.47 10.87
C THR A 102 18.98 -4.30 11.17
N SER A 103 18.45 -3.07 11.28
CA SER A 103 16.99 -2.90 11.40
C SER A 103 16.40 -2.51 10.05
N PRO A 104 15.33 -3.18 9.57
CA PRO A 104 14.70 -2.81 8.30
C PRO A 104 14.20 -1.36 8.37
N VAL A 105 14.43 -0.60 7.30
CA VAL A 105 13.93 0.77 7.19
C VAL A 105 12.43 0.70 6.93
N ILE A 106 11.65 1.36 7.79
CA ILE A 106 10.21 1.44 7.65
C ILE A 106 9.84 2.88 7.28
N LEU A 107 9.15 3.06 6.16
CA LEU A 107 8.53 4.32 5.80
C LEU A 107 7.10 4.34 6.30
N GLN A 108 6.71 5.39 7.01
CA GLN A 108 5.32 5.69 7.33
C GLN A 108 4.83 6.72 6.31
N VAL A 109 3.81 6.33 5.56
CA VAL A 109 3.08 7.17 4.59
C VAL A 109 1.67 7.34 5.13
N SER A 110 1.15 8.56 5.21
CA SER A 110 -0.20 8.78 5.72
C SER A 110 -0.95 9.80 4.88
N ILE A 111 -2.24 9.52 4.67
CA ILE A 111 -3.20 10.49 4.14
C ILE A 111 -4.04 10.97 5.34
N PRO A 112 -4.01 12.27 5.67
CA PRO A 112 -4.70 12.81 6.85
C PRO A 112 -6.16 12.38 6.90
N ASN A 113 -6.61 11.94 8.08
CA ASN A 113 -7.97 11.49 8.36
C ASN A 113 -8.44 10.23 7.60
N LEU A 114 -7.60 9.61 6.77
CA LEU A 114 -7.98 8.41 6.01
C LEU A 114 -7.27 7.16 6.49
N PHE A 115 -5.94 7.11 6.40
CA PHE A 115 -5.16 5.93 6.79
C PHE A 115 -3.66 6.25 6.92
N ILE A 116 -2.95 5.29 7.50
CA ILE A 116 -1.51 5.22 7.65
C ILE A 116 -1.04 3.90 7.00
N VAL A 117 -0.01 3.96 6.17
CA VAL A 117 0.66 2.83 5.54
C VAL A 117 2.07 2.74 6.08
N TYR A 118 2.45 1.56 6.55
CA TYR A 118 3.84 1.25 6.85
C TYR A 118 4.41 0.42 5.71
N ILE A 119 5.50 0.90 5.12
CA ILE A 119 6.21 0.26 4.02
C ILE A 119 7.56 -0.20 4.57
N THR A 120 7.76 -1.50 4.67
CA THR A 120 9.05 -2.10 5.02
C THR A 120 9.89 -2.20 3.76
N LEU A 121 11.09 -1.60 3.79
CA LEU A 121 12.07 -1.69 2.71
C LEU A 121 13.03 -2.86 2.99
N VAL A 122 13.52 -3.54 1.95
CA VAL A 122 14.44 -4.68 2.10
C VAL A 122 15.75 -4.24 2.79
N GLU A 123 16.34 -5.13 3.57
CA GLU A 123 17.50 -4.85 4.43
C GLU A 123 18.83 -4.83 3.66
N GLU A 124 18.90 -5.54 2.53
CA GLU A 124 20.09 -5.67 1.67
C GLU A 124 20.63 -4.30 1.18
N PHE A 125 19.75 -3.28 1.12
CA PHE A 125 20.09 -1.90 0.73
C PHE A 125 20.97 -1.13 1.72
N LEU A 126 21.11 -1.61 2.95
CA LEU A 126 22.03 -1.00 3.93
C LEU A 126 23.42 -1.63 3.88
N SER A 127 23.63 -2.65 3.03
CA SER A 127 24.96 -3.21 2.85
C SER A 127 25.85 -2.21 2.11
N PRO A 128 26.99 -1.79 2.68
CA PRO A 128 27.91 -0.85 2.03
C PRO A 128 28.54 -1.39 0.74
N SER A 129 28.33 -2.67 0.43
CA SER A 129 28.82 -3.34 -0.78
C SER A 129 28.08 -2.97 -2.06
N SER A 130 26.87 -2.42 -2.00
CA SER A 130 26.04 -2.11 -3.19
C SER A 130 25.26 -0.79 -3.03
N PRO A 131 25.94 0.37 -2.95
CA PRO A 131 25.28 1.67 -2.72
C PRO A 131 24.30 2.09 -3.83
N ASP A 132 24.41 1.49 -5.01
CA ASP A 132 23.60 1.81 -6.19
C ASP A 132 22.38 0.91 -6.38
N GLU A 133 22.06 0.07 -5.40
CA GLU A 133 20.90 -0.81 -5.50
C GLU A 133 19.60 -0.03 -5.25
N ASP A 134 18.60 -0.26 -6.10
CA ASP A 134 17.30 0.43 -6.09
C ASP A 134 16.40 -0.08 -4.97
N ILE A 135 15.99 0.80 -4.06
CA ILE A 135 15.17 0.48 -2.89
C ILE A 135 13.88 -0.21 -3.32
N ARG A 136 13.68 -1.41 -2.77
CA ARG A 136 12.47 -2.19 -2.98
C ARG A 136 11.59 -2.27 -1.75
N PRO A 137 10.31 -1.94 -1.89
CA PRO A 137 9.28 -2.28 -0.91
C PRO A 137 9.16 -3.80 -0.78
N GLN A 138 9.26 -4.31 0.44
CA GLN A 138 9.10 -5.73 0.76
C GLN A 138 7.72 -6.06 1.29
N LYS A 139 7.21 -5.19 2.17
CA LYS A 139 5.93 -5.39 2.86
C LYS A 139 5.22 -4.07 3.06
N MET A 140 3.89 -4.10 2.98
CA MET A 140 3.01 -2.97 3.25
C MET A 140 1.87 -3.40 4.17
N VAL A 141 1.58 -2.54 5.14
CA VAL A 141 0.41 -2.70 6.01
C VAL A 141 -0.29 -1.37 6.16
N VAL A 142 -1.61 -1.37 6.02
CA VAL A 142 -2.49 -0.21 6.11
C VAL A 142 -3.31 -0.26 7.39
N PHE A 143 -3.45 0.88 8.04
CA PHE A 143 -4.22 1.07 9.26
C PHE A 143 -5.04 2.35 9.18
N GLY A 144 -6.15 2.40 9.90
CA GLY A 144 -6.91 3.62 10.14
C GLY A 144 -6.15 4.59 11.03
N PRO A 145 -6.45 5.90 10.95
CA PRO A 145 -5.71 6.95 11.66
C PRO A 145 -5.81 6.86 13.19
N ARG A 146 -6.81 6.12 13.70
CA ARG A 146 -7.03 5.92 15.15
C ARG A 146 -6.50 4.58 15.66
N GLU A 147 -6.01 3.71 14.78
CA GLU A 147 -5.45 2.42 15.18
C GLU A 147 -4.04 2.60 15.76
N LYS A 148 -3.88 2.35 17.07
CA LYS A 148 -2.57 2.34 17.73
C LYS A 148 -1.92 0.96 17.58
N ARG A 149 -1.56 0.59 16.34
CA ARG A 149 -0.99 -0.73 16.00
C ARG A 149 0.45 -0.61 15.53
N LEU A 150 1.24 -1.64 15.82
CA LEU A 150 2.63 -1.72 15.35
C LEU A 150 2.67 -2.14 13.87
N PRO A 151 3.71 -1.76 13.11
CA PRO A 151 3.80 -2.04 11.66
C PRO A 151 3.70 -3.51 11.27
N HIS A 152 3.99 -4.43 12.18
CA HIS A 152 3.93 -5.87 11.95
C HIS A 152 2.56 -6.49 12.23
N MET A 153 1.65 -5.76 12.88
CA MET A 153 0.29 -6.21 13.18
C MET A 153 -0.60 -6.12 11.94
N GLN A 154 -1.83 -6.60 12.02
CA GLN A 154 -2.87 -6.40 11.01
C GLN A 154 -3.93 -5.42 11.52
N SER A 155 -4.57 -4.69 10.61
CA SER A 155 -5.70 -3.81 10.96
C SER A 155 -6.92 -4.61 11.40
N GLU A 156 -7.69 -4.04 12.32
CA GLU A 156 -8.98 -4.60 12.76
C GLU A 156 -10.13 -4.24 11.81
N PHE A 157 -9.96 -3.22 10.96
CA PHE A 157 -10.98 -2.83 9.99
C PHE A 157 -10.80 -3.59 8.67
N SER A 158 -11.88 -4.19 8.20
CA SER A 158 -11.90 -5.00 6.97
C SER A 158 -11.38 -4.23 5.76
N ILE A 159 -11.70 -2.93 5.65
CA ILE A 159 -11.30 -2.04 4.56
C ILE A 159 -9.77 -1.96 4.45
N PHE A 160 -9.07 -1.69 5.56
CA PHE A 160 -7.62 -1.55 5.57
C PHE A 160 -6.90 -2.90 5.46
N ARG A 161 -7.50 -3.99 5.97
CA ARG A 161 -7.03 -5.35 5.70
C ARG A 161 -7.05 -5.69 4.20
N HIS A 162 -8.16 -5.40 3.52
CA HIS A 162 -8.26 -5.61 2.07
C HIS A 162 -7.26 -4.72 1.32
N MET A 163 -7.16 -3.44 1.68
CA MET A 163 -6.20 -2.53 1.07
C MET A 163 -4.75 -3.01 1.26
N SER A 164 -4.40 -3.54 2.44
CA SER A 164 -3.09 -4.13 2.69
C SER A 164 -2.81 -5.32 1.77
N GLN A 165 -3.78 -6.22 1.63
CA GLN A 165 -3.67 -7.40 0.74
C GLN A 165 -3.49 -6.98 -0.72
N MET A 166 -4.24 -5.98 -1.17
CA MET A 166 -4.12 -5.43 -2.52
C MET A 166 -2.74 -4.83 -2.78
N LEU A 167 -2.24 -3.96 -1.91
CA LEU A 167 -0.92 -3.34 -2.08
C LEU A 167 0.20 -4.38 -2.01
N MET A 168 0.05 -5.41 -1.17
CA MET A 168 0.97 -6.55 -1.15
C MET A 168 0.97 -7.34 -2.46
N HIS A 169 -0.20 -7.49 -3.10
CA HIS A 169 -0.30 -8.12 -4.41
C HIS A 169 0.49 -7.31 -5.46
N VAL A 170 0.36 -5.97 -5.45
CA VAL A 170 1.13 -5.08 -6.34
C VAL A 170 2.64 -5.25 -6.16
N ILE A 171 3.13 -5.38 -4.92
CA ILE A 171 4.55 -5.63 -4.65
C ILE A 171 5.00 -6.99 -5.17
N SER A 172 4.15 -8.01 -4.99
CA SER A 172 4.48 -9.41 -5.28
C SER A 172 4.31 -9.78 -6.75
N GLU A 173 3.56 -9.00 -7.51
CA GLU A 173 3.39 -9.17 -8.95
C GLU A 173 4.76 -9.06 -9.63
N LYS A 174 5.24 -10.20 -10.13
CA LYS A 174 6.42 -10.23 -10.99
C LYS A 174 6.08 -9.50 -12.28
N PRO A 175 6.92 -8.55 -12.75
CA PRO A 175 6.68 -7.91 -14.04
C PRO A 175 6.54 -9.01 -15.09
N ALA A 176 5.46 -8.95 -15.85
CA ALA A 176 5.18 -9.88 -16.92
C ALA A 176 6.36 -9.79 -17.89
N THR A 177 7.24 -10.79 -17.79
CA THR A 177 8.50 -11.01 -18.51
C THR A 177 8.59 -10.23 -19.83
N SER A 178 9.01 -8.96 -19.75
CA SER A 178 9.43 -8.23 -20.94
C SER A 178 10.86 -8.70 -21.22
N PRO A 179 11.13 -9.29 -22.38
CA PRO A 179 12.40 -9.97 -22.66
C PRO A 179 13.61 -9.03 -22.77
N SER A 180 13.42 -7.71 -22.66
CA SER A 180 14.47 -6.70 -22.75
C SER A 180 14.81 -6.00 -21.44
N SER A 181 14.07 -6.24 -20.35
CA SER A 181 14.38 -5.61 -19.06
C SER A 181 15.41 -6.46 -18.32
N ALA A 182 16.60 -5.88 -18.10
CA ALA A 182 17.75 -6.53 -17.51
C ALA A 182 17.36 -7.32 -16.25
N VAL A 183 17.75 -8.58 -16.24
CA VAL A 183 17.51 -9.61 -15.23
C VAL A 183 17.78 -9.06 -13.83
N GLY A 184 16.72 -8.83 -13.04
CA GLY A 184 16.86 -8.59 -11.61
C GLY A 184 15.84 -7.65 -10.97
N ALA A 185 15.11 -6.82 -11.72
CA ALA A 185 14.10 -5.92 -11.17
C ALA A 185 12.71 -6.58 -11.16
N THR A 186 12.35 -7.24 -10.07
CA THR A 186 11.02 -7.82 -9.85
C THR A 186 10.32 -7.09 -8.72
N GLY A 187 9.19 -6.45 -9.03
CA GLY A 187 8.33 -5.73 -8.07
C GLY A 187 8.13 -4.25 -8.44
N ALA A 188 7.05 -3.66 -7.95
CA ALA A 188 6.77 -2.23 -8.12
C ALA A 188 7.82 -1.37 -7.39
N SER A 189 8.33 -0.32 -8.04
CA SER A 189 9.31 0.57 -7.40
C SER A 189 8.65 1.51 -6.39
N LEU A 190 9.41 1.98 -5.40
CA LEU A 190 8.90 2.85 -4.33
C LEU A 190 8.14 4.08 -4.85
N PRO A 191 8.61 4.84 -5.86
CA PRO A 191 7.84 5.98 -6.38
C PRO A 191 6.45 5.59 -6.90
N GLN A 192 6.35 4.44 -7.55
CA GLN A 192 5.10 3.96 -8.15
C GLN A 192 4.08 3.59 -7.09
N LEU A 193 4.52 2.92 -6.02
CA LEU A 193 3.64 2.61 -4.89
C LEU A 193 3.19 3.88 -4.17
N ILE A 194 4.07 4.86 -4.03
CA ILE A 194 3.71 6.16 -3.45
C ILE A 194 2.66 6.88 -4.32
N ASP A 195 2.84 6.89 -5.63
CA ASP A 195 1.87 7.47 -6.57
C ASP A 195 0.53 6.74 -6.48
N LEU A 196 0.55 5.41 -6.43
CA LEU A 196 -0.64 4.58 -6.23
C LEU A 196 -1.34 4.91 -4.90
N ILE A 197 -0.60 4.97 -3.78
CA ILE A 197 -1.14 5.33 -2.46
C ILE A 197 -1.81 6.70 -2.52
N ALA A 198 -1.19 7.68 -3.21
CA ALA A 198 -1.74 9.03 -3.31
C ALA A 198 -3.12 9.08 -4.00
N THR A 199 -3.47 8.09 -4.84
CA THR A 199 -4.80 7.99 -5.49
C THR A 199 -5.94 7.61 -4.54
N TYR A 200 -5.63 7.32 -3.28
CA TYR A 200 -6.61 7.01 -2.24
C TYR A 200 -6.99 8.23 -1.39
N ASP A 201 -6.60 9.44 -1.80
CA ASP A 201 -7.00 10.70 -1.13
C ASP A 201 -8.52 10.92 -1.09
N LYS A 202 -9.25 10.24 -1.97
CA LYS A 202 -10.71 10.24 -2.09
C LYS A 202 -11.32 8.86 -1.85
N LEU A 203 -10.67 8.01 -1.06
CA LEU A 203 -11.08 6.61 -0.87
C LEU A 203 -12.58 6.42 -0.60
N PHE A 204 -13.20 7.27 0.22
CA PHE A 204 -14.63 7.16 0.59
C PHE A 204 -15.58 7.99 -0.27
N THR A 205 -15.06 8.82 -1.17
CA THR A 205 -15.83 9.73 -2.02
C THR A 205 -15.75 9.35 -3.50
N ASP A 206 -14.72 8.61 -3.90
CA ASP A 206 -14.58 8.07 -5.24
C ASP A 206 -15.73 7.14 -5.60
N GLN A 207 -16.21 7.26 -6.84
CA GLN A 207 -17.18 6.36 -7.40
C GLN A 207 -16.46 5.28 -8.20
N CYS A 208 -16.93 4.04 -8.07
CA CYS A 208 -16.46 2.95 -8.90
C CYS A 208 -16.74 3.27 -10.38
N CYS A 209 -15.71 3.17 -11.23
CA CYS A 209 -15.83 3.47 -12.66
C CYS A 209 -16.81 2.56 -13.42
N VAL A 210 -17.19 1.43 -12.82
CA VAL A 210 -18.15 0.47 -13.40
C VAL A 210 -19.56 0.72 -12.87
N CYS A 211 -19.78 0.60 -11.56
CA CYS A 211 -21.12 0.69 -10.98
C CYS A 211 -21.54 2.08 -10.52
N GLN A 212 -20.65 3.08 -10.63
CA GLN A 212 -20.86 4.49 -10.26
C GLN A 212 -21.31 4.72 -8.80
N LYS A 213 -20.98 3.79 -7.91
CA LYS A 213 -21.26 3.88 -6.47
C LYS A 213 -19.97 4.05 -5.68
N ASN A 214 -20.08 4.73 -4.54
CA ASN A 214 -18.99 4.94 -3.57
C ASN A 214 -18.86 3.81 -2.54
N MET A 215 -19.83 2.91 -2.47
CA MET A 215 -19.84 1.75 -1.58
C MET A 215 -20.36 0.53 -2.31
N SER A 216 -19.73 -0.62 -2.09
CA SER A 216 -20.24 -1.91 -2.55
C SER A 216 -21.53 -2.27 -1.82
N ARG A 217 -22.45 -2.97 -2.53
CA ARG A 217 -23.64 -3.56 -1.89
C ARG A 217 -23.27 -4.67 -0.91
N GLU A 218 -22.17 -5.36 -1.20
CA GLU A 218 -21.65 -6.46 -0.39
C GLU A 218 -20.50 -5.94 0.48
N GLY A 219 -20.69 -5.91 1.80
CA GLY A 219 -19.63 -5.61 2.77
C GLY A 219 -19.33 -4.13 3.01
N HIS A 220 -20.07 -3.19 2.40
CA HIS A 220 -19.91 -1.75 2.58
C HIS A 220 -18.46 -1.27 2.40
N LEU A 221 -17.76 -1.83 1.41
CA LEU A 221 -16.39 -1.47 1.10
C LEU A 221 -16.39 -0.37 0.03
N PRO A 222 -15.55 0.67 0.18
CA PRO A 222 -15.34 1.62 -0.91
C PRO A 222 -14.68 0.94 -2.11
N PRO A 223 -14.60 1.59 -3.29
CA PRO A 223 -13.86 1.07 -4.42
C PRO A 223 -12.37 1.10 -4.11
N LEU A 224 -11.85 0.00 -3.59
CA LEU A 224 -10.46 -0.16 -3.14
C LEU A 224 -9.49 -0.44 -4.29
N GLU A 225 -9.97 -0.99 -5.40
CA GLU A 225 -9.10 -1.28 -6.53
C GLU A 225 -8.79 -0.01 -7.32
N ARG A 226 -7.60 0.01 -7.92
CA ARG A 226 -7.12 1.11 -8.74
C ARG A 226 -6.69 0.54 -10.08
N LEU A 227 -7.36 0.99 -11.14
CA LEU A 227 -7.05 0.63 -12.51
C LEU A 227 -6.36 1.78 -13.21
N TRP A 228 -5.24 1.51 -13.87
CA TRP A 228 -4.64 2.49 -14.77
C TRP A 228 -5.40 2.52 -16.08
N MET A 229 -5.99 3.67 -16.43
CA MET A 229 -6.60 3.88 -17.73
C MET A 229 -5.77 4.89 -18.53
N PRO A 230 -5.32 4.52 -19.75
CA PRO A 230 -4.67 5.47 -20.63
C PRO A 230 -5.66 6.60 -20.98
N GLN A 231 -5.18 7.84 -20.95
CA GLN A 231 -5.95 8.96 -21.43
C GLN A 231 -5.80 9.03 -22.95
N PRO A 232 -6.90 9.14 -23.71
CA PRO A 232 -6.78 9.41 -25.13
C PRO A 232 -6.09 10.76 -25.28
N LYS A 233 -4.93 10.77 -25.93
CA LYS A 233 -4.30 12.02 -26.35
C LYS A 233 -5.35 12.74 -27.21
N PRO A 234 -5.76 13.98 -26.87
CA PRO A 234 -6.67 14.72 -27.72
C PRO A 234 -6.07 14.70 -29.11
N LEU A 235 -6.80 14.15 -30.08
CA LEU A 235 -6.40 14.21 -31.47
C LEU A 235 -6.21 15.69 -31.75
N ALA A 236 -4.95 16.10 -31.93
CA ALA A 236 -4.63 17.48 -32.25
C ALA A 236 -5.50 17.81 -33.46
N GLU A 237 -6.44 18.74 -33.28
CA GLU A 237 -7.34 19.12 -34.36
C GLU A 237 -6.48 19.53 -35.55
N ASP A 238 -6.70 18.83 -36.64
CA ASP A 238 -5.81 18.61 -37.78
C ASP A 238 -5.61 19.89 -38.61
N GLY A 239 -4.87 20.85 -38.05
CA GLY A 239 -4.81 22.23 -38.53
C GLY A 239 -3.44 22.73 -38.98
N GLY A 240 -2.41 21.89 -39.15
CA GLY A 240 -1.07 22.38 -39.49
C GLY A 240 -0.17 21.38 -40.20
N GLU A 241 0.32 21.78 -41.38
CA GLU A 241 1.15 21.03 -42.34
C GLU A 241 2.31 20.20 -41.75
N PRO A 242 2.58 19.02 -42.32
CA PRO A 242 3.70 18.18 -41.94
C PRO A 242 4.98 18.61 -42.68
N LEU A 243 5.86 19.36 -42.01
CA LEU A 243 7.22 19.57 -42.52
C LEU A 243 8.27 19.19 -41.47
N GLY A 244 8.66 17.91 -41.53
CA GLY A 244 10.03 17.45 -41.36
C GLY A 244 10.69 17.63 -39.99
N ALA A 245 10.52 16.66 -39.08
CA ALA A 245 11.58 16.28 -38.14
C ALA A 245 11.36 14.87 -37.59
N THR A 246 12.39 14.04 -37.74
CA THR A 246 12.49 12.62 -37.40
C THR A 246 12.65 12.39 -35.89
N GLU A 247 11.86 13.03 -35.04
CA GLU A 247 11.89 12.76 -33.61
C GLU A 247 10.97 11.58 -33.30
N ARG A 248 11.57 10.45 -32.91
CA ARG A 248 10.79 9.33 -32.36
C ARG A 248 10.01 9.86 -31.15
N PRO A 249 8.67 9.82 -31.16
CA PRO A 249 7.90 10.29 -30.02
C PRO A 249 8.29 9.44 -28.80
N ARG A 250 8.79 10.09 -27.74
CA ARG A 250 8.89 9.47 -26.41
C ARG A 250 7.47 9.15 -25.97
N SER A 251 7.01 7.93 -26.26
CA SER A 251 5.62 7.50 -26.07
C SER A 251 5.36 7.17 -24.60
N GLY A 252 5.48 8.16 -23.72
CA GLY A 252 4.90 8.07 -22.39
C GLY A 252 3.38 8.14 -22.55
N VAL A 253 2.70 7.00 -22.48
CA VAL A 253 1.23 6.99 -22.49
C VAL A 253 0.76 7.70 -21.21
N GLU A 254 0.19 8.89 -21.38
CA GLU A 254 -0.51 9.60 -20.32
C GLU A 254 -1.73 8.78 -19.91
N GLY A 255 -2.05 8.78 -18.62
CA GLY A 255 -3.14 8.00 -18.08
C GLY A 255 -3.50 8.48 -16.69
N ARG A 256 -4.56 7.88 -16.14
CA ARG A 256 -5.01 8.16 -14.78
C ARG A 256 -5.43 6.88 -14.09
N TRP A 257 -5.27 6.86 -12.78
CA TRP A 257 -5.85 5.84 -11.93
C TRP A 257 -7.35 6.10 -11.75
N VAL A 258 -8.17 5.04 -11.81
CA VAL A 258 -9.59 5.10 -11.49
C VAL A 258 -9.97 4.04 -10.47
N ALA A 259 -10.95 4.37 -9.64
CA ALA A 259 -11.40 3.55 -8.54
C ALA A 259 -12.37 2.45 -9.03
N ARG A 260 -12.22 1.23 -8.50
CA ARG A 260 -13.12 0.09 -8.80
C ARG A 260 -13.35 -0.78 -7.57
N HIS A 261 -14.53 -1.39 -7.46
CA HIS A 261 -14.78 -2.44 -6.46
C HIS A 261 -14.25 -3.79 -6.95
N ALA A 262 -13.82 -4.67 -6.03
CA ALA A 262 -13.24 -5.98 -6.35
C ALA A 262 -14.16 -6.95 -7.12
N GLY A 263 -15.47 -6.72 -7.12
CA GLY A 263 -16.45 -7.56 -7.84
C GLY A 263 -17.06 -6.89 -9.08
N CYS A 264 -16.67 -5.66 -9.42
CA CYS A 264 -17.25 -4.96 -10.56
C CYS A 264 -16.48 -5.28 -11.85
N GLN A 265 -17.19 -5.89 -12.80
CA GLN A 265 -16.71 -6.18 -14.16
C GLN A 265 -17.52 -5.38 -15.18
#